data_AF-A0A5N9EEC9-F1
#
_entry.id   AF-A0A5N9EEC9-F1
#
_cell.length_a   1.000
_cell.length_b   1.000
_cell.length_c   1.000
_cell.angle_alpha   90.00
_cell.angle_beta   90.00
_cell.angle_gamma   90.00
#
_symmetry.space_group_name_H-M   'P 1'
#
loop_
_entity.id
_entity.type
_entity.pdbx_description
1 polymer ?
#
loop_
_entity_poly.entity_id
_entity_poly.type
_entity_poly.pdbx_seq_one_letter_code
_entity_poly.pdbx_strand_id
1 'polypeptide(L)'
;MMNAKTPLDWRVVSWRSGACKKGNLEQLPKGKFGKAISEACSKLDTIQINSSPHCVTASTCNIPKETQLEISLVLKNLFGVFSDAGYVLPQEVTEQSILP
;
A
#
# COMPACT_ATOMS: atom_id res chain seq x y z
N MET A 1 -4.94 -0.59 6.19
CA MET A 1 -5.32 -1.70 5.28
C MET A 1 -4.99 -3.07 5.85
N MET A 2 -3.73 -3.56 5.87
CA MET A 2 -3.45 -4.97 6.23
C MET A 2 -3.91 -5.36 7.64
N ASN A 3 -3.74 -4.45 8.60
CA ASN A 3 -4.13 -4.62 10.00
C ASN A 3 -5.43 -3.89 10.33
N ALA A 4 -6.32 -3.71 9.34
CA ALA A 4 -7.56 -2.97 9.54
C ALA A 4 -8.43 -3.61 10.63
N LYS A 5 -8.88 -2.80 11.59
CA LYS A 5 -9.82 -3.19 12.64
C LYS A 5 -11.21 -2.61 12.40
N THR A 6 -11.28 -1.59 11.55
CA THR A 6 -12.51 -0.91 11.18
C THR A 6 -12.57 -0.67 9.66
N PRO A 7 -13.77 -0.46 9.09
CA PRO A 7 -13.92 -0.08 7.69
C PRO A 7 -13.13 1.17 7.30
N LEU A 8 -12.93 2.09 8.24
CA LEU A 8 -12.13 3.30 8.04
C LEU A 8 -10.64 2.94 7.86
N ASP A 9 -10.08 2.06 8.70
CA ASP A 9 -8.69 1.58 8.56
C ASP A 9 -8.45 0.85 7.22
N TRP A 10 -9.50 0.20 6.71
CA TRP A 10 -9.46 -0.49 5.42
C TRP A 10 -9.45 0.50 4.25
N ARG A 11 -10.27 1.56 4.33
CA ARG A 11 -10.50 2.55 3.26
C ARG A 11 -9.67 3.82 3.37
N VAL A 12 -8.77 3.91 4.36
CA VAL A 12 -7.97 5.10 4.65
C VAL A 12 -7.12 5.57 3.46
N VAL A 13 -6.70 4.65 2.59
CA VAL A 13 -5.98 4.96 1.35
C VAL A 13 -6.89 4.69 0.16
N SER A 14 -6.99 5.66 -0.76
CA SER A 14 -7.53 5.44 -2.10
C SER A 14 -6.39 5.25 -3.09
N TRP A 15 -6.39 4.10 -3.75
CA TRP A 15 -5.42 3.73 -4.78
C TRP A 15 -5.78 4.29 -6.17
N ARG A 16 -6.82 5.13 -6.25
CA ARG A 16 -7.31 5.76 -7.49
C ARG A 16 -7.16 7.29 -7.47
N SER A 17 -6.69 7.85 -6.36
CA SER A 17 -6.47 9.29 -6.16
C SER A 17 -5.07 9.55 -5.61
N GLY A 18 -4.71 10.83 -5.43
CA GLY A 18 -3.39 11.20 -4.91
C GLY A 18 -2.26 10.65 -5.78
N ALA A 19 -1.24 10.07 -5.15
CA ALA A 19 -0.07 9.52 -5.85
C ALA A 19 -0.41 8.41 -6.86
N CYS A 20 -1.44 7.60 -6.58
CA CYS A 20 -1.87 6.50 -7.46
C CYS A 20 -2.91 6.92 -8.50
N LYS A 21 -3.26 8.22 -8.60
CA LYS A 21 -4.11 8.72 -9.68
C LYS A 21 -3.42 8.45 -11.02
N LYS A 22 -4.16 7.93 -12.01
CA LYS A 22 -3.63 7.58 -13.35
C LYS A 22 -2.73 8.67 -13.96
N GLY A 23 -3.21 9.92 -14.00
CA GLY A 23 -2.43 11.02 -14.55
C GLY A 23 -1.14 11.35 -13.77
N ASN A 24 -1.06 11.00 -12.49
CA ASN A 24 0.17 11.16 -11.70
C ASN A 24 1.14 9.98 -11.93
N LEU A 25 0.61 8.77 -12.09
CA LEU A 25 1.40 7.60 -12.48
C LEU A 25 2.05 7.77 -13.86
N GLU A 26 1.33 8.39 -14.80
CA GLU A 26 1.84 8.69 -16.16
C GLU A 26 3.00 9.70 -16.16
N GLN A 27 3.11 10.53 -15.13
CA GLN A 27 4.21 11.49 -14.96
C GLN A 27 5.47 10.84 -14.37
N LEU A 28 5.38 9.59 -13.88
CA LEU A 28 6.56 8.90 -13.35
C LEU A 28 7.59 8.64 -14.45
N PRO A 29 8.89 8.71 -14.14
CA PRO A 29 9.93 8.35 -15.08
C PRO A 29 9.70 6.94 -15.64
N LYS A 30 9.81 6.81 -16.96
CA LYS A 30 9.77 5.50 -17.61
C LYS A 30 10.92 4.64 -17.08
N GLY A 31 10.62 3.40 -16.72
CA GLY A 31 11.61 2.46 -16.20
C GLY A 31 11.07 1.61 -15.05
N LYS A 32 11.99 0.89 -14.39
CA LYS A 32 11.64 -0.13 -13.38
C LYS A 32 10.85 0.43 -12.19
N PHE A 33 11.17 1.64 -11.73
CA PHE A 33 10.49 2.26 -10.58
C PHE A 33 9.07 2.70 -10.90
N GLY A 34 8.87 3.45 -11.99
CA GLY A 34 7.55 3.91 -12.42
C GLY A 34 6.60 2.74 -12.68
N LYS A 35 7.12 1.68 -13.30
CA LYS A 35 6.39 0.41 -13.50
C LYS A 35 6.03 -0.25 -12.17
N ALA A 36 6.98 -0.41 -11.26
CA ALA A 36 6.74 -1.04 -9.95
C ALA A 36 5.71 -0.27 -9.12
N ILE A 37 5.77 1.06 -9.08
CA ILE A 37 4.79 1.90 -8.39
C ILE A 37 3.39 1.72 -9.01
N SER A 38 3.29 1.80 -10.33
CA SER A 38 2.00 1.67 -11.04
C SER A 38 1.36 0.30 -10.81
N GLU A 39 2.15 -0.76 -10.87
CA GLU A 39 1.69 -2.13 -10.58
C GLU A 39 1.26 -2.28 -9.12
N ALA A 40 2.01 -1.71 -8.17
CA ALA A 40 1.66 -1.76 -6.76
C ALA A 40 0.33 -1.05 -6.48
N CYS A 41 0.14 0.17 -7.00
CA CYS A 41 -1.12 0.90 -6.89
C CYS A 41 -2.30 0.07 -7.42
N SER A 42 -2.18 -0.51 -8.61
CA SER A 42 -3.25 -1.30 -9.23
C SER A 42 -3.57 -2.59 -8.46
N LYS A 43 -2.55 -3.30 -7.96
CA LYS A 43 -2.74 -4.53 -7.18
C LYS A 43 -3.37 -4.23 -5.82
N LEU A 44 -2.92 -3.18 -5.13
CA LEU A 44 -3.50 -2.77 -3.84
C LEU A 44 -4.95 -2.29 -3.99
N ASP A 45 -5.29 -1.59 -5.07
CA ASP A 45 -6.69 -1.25 -5.40
C ASP A 45 -7.56 -2.49 -5.54
N THR A 46 -7.08 -3.48 -6.31
CA THR A 46 -7.78 -4.73 -6.57
C THR A 46 -8.01 -5.51 -5.28
N ILE A 47 -6.97 -5.63 -4.44
CA ILE A 47 -7.08 -6.29 -3.13
C ILE A 47 -8.06 -5.53 -2.23
N GLN A 48 -8.00 -4.19 -2.21
CA GLN A 48 -8.90 -3.38 -1.40
C GLN A 48 -10.38 -3.65 -1.74
N ILE A 49 -10.68 -3.72 -3.04
CA ILE A 49 -12.04 -3.92 -3.53
C ILE A 49 -12.51 -5.35 -3.25
N ASN A 50 -11.71 -6.35 -3.63
CA ASN A 50 -12.07 -7.75 -3.50
C ASN A 50 -12.27 -8.15 -2.03
N SER A 51 -11.46 -7.61 -1.12
CA SER A 51 -11.56 -7.93 0.30
C SER A 51 -12.42 -6.94 1.10
N SER A 52 -13.07 -5.97 0.45
CA SER A 52 -14.02 -5.04 1.12
C SER A 52 -15.18 -5.73 1.86
N PRO A 53 -15.74 -6.86 1.40
CA PRO A 53 -16.78 -7.59 2.14
C PRO A 53 -16.32 -8.06 3.53
N HIS A 54 -15.02 -8.29 3.73
CA HIS A 54 -14.45 -8.68 5.02
C HIS A 54 -14.31 -7.52 6.00
N CYS A 55 -14.69 -6.29 5.62
CA CYS A 55 -14.56 -5.11 6.46
C CYS A 55 -15.65 -4.06 6.13
N VAL A 56 -16.90 -4.51 6.13
CA VAL A 56 -18.08 -3.64 5.91
C VAL A 56 -18.50 -2.93 7.19
N THR A 57 -18.46 -3.61 8.33
CA THR A 57 -18.76 -3.05 9.66
C THR A 57 -17.57 -3.24 10.60
N ALA A 58 -17.49 -2.45 11.68
CA ALA A 58 -16.43 -2.61 12.68
C ALA A 58 -16.46 -4.01 13.33
N SER A 59 -17.65 -4.55 13.61
CA SER A 59 -17.81 -5.89 14.23
C SER A 59 -17.43 -7.06 13.32
N THR A 60 -17.37 -6.84 12.01
CA THR A 60 -17.05 -7.89 11.01
C THR A 60 -15.72 -7.65 10.32
N CYS A 61 -15.01 -6.58 10.66
CA CYS A 61 -13.74 -6.25 10.04
C CYS A 61 -12.64 -7.23 10.47
N ASN A 62 -12.40 -8.22 9.63
CA ASN A 62 -11.37 -9.22 9.81
C ASN A 62 -10.75 -9.57 8.46
N ILE A 63 -9.58 -9.01 8.18
CA ILE A 63 -8.88 -9.22 6.92
C ILE A 63 -8.26 -10.63 6.91
N PRO A 64 -8.63 -11.52 5.97
CA PRO A 64 -8.10 -12.87 5.90
C PRO A 64 -6.58 -12.90 5.80
N LYS A 65 -5.96 -13.94 6.35
CA LYS A 65 -4.49 -14.07 6.34
C LYS A 65 -3.94 -14.13 4.92
N GLU A 66 -4.69 -14.75 4.00
CA GLU A 66 -4.39 -14.81 2.58
C GLU A 66 -4.31 -13.40 1.98
N THR A 67 -5.30 -12.54 2.26
CA THR A 67 -5.28 -11.14 1.84
C THR A 67 -4.10 -10.38 2.44
N GLN A 68 -3.74 -10.62 3.71
CA GLN A 68 -2.58 -9.98 4.32
C GLN A 68 -1.27 -10.41 3.63
N LEU A 69 -1.14 -11.68 3.24
CA LEU A 69 -0.01 -12.18 2.47
C LEU A 69 0.07 -11.57 1.08
N GLU A 70 -1.07 -11.40 0.39
CA GLU A 70 -1.13 -10.72 -0.90
C GLU A 70 -0.64 -9.27 -0.81
N ILE A 71 -1.12 -8.52 0.18
CA ILE A 71 -0.65 -7.14 0.43
C ILE A 71 0.86 -7.13 0.72
N SER A 72 1.33 -8.05 1.56
CA SER A 72 2.75 -8.18 1.91
C SER A 72 3.61 -8.46 0.69
N LEU A 73 3.15 -9.30 -0.22
CA LEU A 73 3.84 -9.63 -1.45
C LEU A 73 3.94 -8.41 -2.40
N VAL A 74 2.86 -7.63 -2.52
CA VAL A 74 2.88 -6.40 -3.33
C VAL A 74 3.90 -5.40 -2.78
N LEU A 75 3.90 -5.18 -1.46
CA LEU A 75 4.84 -4.27 -0.80
C LEU A 75 6.29 -4.77 -0.92
N LYS A 76 6.52 -6.07 -0.70
CA LYS A 76 7.85 -6.68 -0.86
C LYS A 76 8.40 -6.50 -2.27
N ASN A 77 7.57 -6.71 -3.29
CA ASN A 77 7.98 -6.52 -4.69
C ASN A 77 8.31 -5.07 -5.00
N LEU A 78 7.48 -4.13 -4.50
CA LEU A 78 7.74 -2.70 -4.64
C LEU A 78 9.08 -2.33 -3.99
N PHE A 79 9.28 -2.69 -2.73
CA PHE A 79 10.49 -2.36 -1.99
C PHE A 79 11.74 -3.08 -2.51
N GLY A 80 11.61 -4.29 -3.05
CA GLY A 80 12.72 -4.98 -3.72
C GLY A 80 13.31 -4.15 -4.86
N VAL A 81 12.47 -3.53 -5.69
CA VAL A 81 12.94 -2.70 -6.81
C VAL A 81 13.73 -1.47 -6.33
N PHE A 82 13.34 -0.88 -5.21
CA PHE A 82 14.04 0.24 -4.59
C PHE A 82 15.34 -0.20 -3.89
N SER A 83 15.30 -1.31 -3.15
CA SER A 83 16.47 -1.89 -2.49
C SER A 83 17.55 -2.28 -3.49
N ASP A 84 17.18 -2.87 -4.63
CA ASP A 84 18.12 -3.21 -5.73
C ASP A 84 18.84 -1.98 -6.32
N ALA A 85 18.32 -0.79 -6.05
CA ALA A 85 18.92 0.48 -6.47
C ALA A 85 19.61 1.22 -5.32
N GLY A 86 19.79 0.57 -4.17
CA GLY A 86 20.45 1.15 -3.00
C GLY A 86 19.58 2.08 -2.17
N TYR A 87 18.28 2.20 -2.48
CA TYR A 87 17.36 2.95 -1.62
C TYR A 87 16.98 2.10 -0.42
N VAL A 88 17.39 2.53 0.76
CA VAL A 88 17.00 1.91 2.03
C VAL A 88 15.68 2.54 2.49
N LEU A 89 14.74 1.73 2.96
CA LEU A 89 13.56 2.25 3.65
C LEU A 89 14.02 3.06 4.86
N PRO A 90 13.51 4.29 5.09
CA PRO A 90 13.73 4.97 6.35
C PRO A 90 13.35 4.01 7.47
N GLN A 91 14.28 3.74 8.39
CA GLN A 91 13.92 3.08 9.64
C GLN A 91 12.79 3.88 10.27
N GLU A 92 11.83 3.21 10.92
CA GLU A 92 10.75 3.91 11.61
C GLU A 92 11.35 4.97 12.53
N VAL A 93 11.28 6.23 12.12
CA VAL A 93 11.64 7.35 12.97
C VAL A 93 10.52 7.39 13.98
N THR A 94 10.75 6.78 15.15
CA THR A 94 9.86 6.98 16.28
C THR A 94 9.84 8.49 16.52
N GLU A 95 8.68 9.12 16.44
CA GLU A 95 8.46 10.58 16.61
C GLU A 95 8.96 11.15 17.96
N GLN A 96 9.65 10.36 18.78
CA GLN A 96 10.22 10.76 20.07
C GLN A 96 11.58 11.46 19.97
N SER A 97 12.17 11.60 18.78
CA SER A 97 13.51 12.22 18.63
C SER A 97 13.52 13.72 18.31
N ILE A 98 12.36 14.41 18.32
CA ILE A 98 12.34 15.87 18.13
C ILE A 98 11.49 16.52 19.21
N LEU A 99 12.08 16.68 20.40
CA LEU A 99 11.75 17.78 21.27
C LEU A 99 13.07 18.44 21.71
N PRO A 100 13.25 19.76 21.49
CA PRO A 100 14.37 20.51 22.04
C PRO A 100 14.31 20.59 23.58
#